data_AF-A0A7X2MZ33-F1
#
_entry.id   AF-A0A7X2MZ33-F1
#
_cell.length_a   1.000
_cell.length_b   1.000
_cell.length_c   1.000
_cell.angle_alpha   90.00
_cell.angle_beta   90.00
_cell.angle_gamma   90.00
#
_symmetry.space_group_name_H-M   'P 1'
#
loop_
_entity.id
_entity.type
_entity.pdbx_description
1 polymer ?
#
loop_
_entity_poly.entity_id
_entity_poly.type
_entity_poly.pdbx_seq_one_letter_code
_entity_poly.pdbx_strand_id
1 'polypeptide(L)'
;MNHILVLPEEFEAKLNKAHADNDIHAKWLQIGVDTVQDMINRVISELNERFPKLEITNYRADNKDNIKETIGNRWSDSIYSGYFETEDGNVDGLFFYIPPSLNSGNDFLTRQVMPSLLGIYEGISQDMVDLHFNNRPVYIVNINETNRSEQRAVKVSFICAELLGFKYLDIFGREFQDVITSLNEGDDEFQISSLADFNQLFATNGNNELFVVNDEEKVLQLLSTKVTTSSNPSAEMYRYLLKVLPAIYMAIDAGYQVNIDDFDNVHLSMFDVIRTYISKI
;
A
#
# COMPACT_ATOMS: atom_id res chain seq x y z
N MET A 1 -12.03 -19.09 9.29
CA MET A 1 -12.69 -19.23 7.98
C MET A 1 -11.56 -19.46 7.01
N ASN A 2 -11.59 -20.57 6.28
CA ASN A 2 -10.51 -20.90 5.36
C ASN A 2 -10.53 -19.97 4.14
N HIS A 3 -9.36 -19.64 3.63
CA HIS A 3 -9.24 -18.87 2.39
C HIS A 3 -8.47 -19.65 1.32
N ILE A 4 -8.78 -19.32 0.08
CA ILE A 4 -7.97 -19.63 -1.10
C ILE A 4 -7.25 -18.36 -1.51
N LEU A 5 -5.92 -18.44 -1.68
CA LEU A 5 -5.12 -17.34 -2.21
C LEU A 5 -5.16 -17.38 -3.74
N VAL A 6 -5.74 -16.35 -4.35
CA VAL A 6 -5.77 -16.19 -5.81
C VAL A 6 -4.61 -15.31 -6.23
N LEU A 7 -3.66 -15.90 -6.95
CA LEU A 7 -2.46 -15.23 -7.44
C LEU A 7 -2.62 -14.87 -8.91
N PRO A 8 -2.07 -13.73 -9.38
CA PRO A 8 -1.97 -13.48 -10.81
C PRO A 8 -0.99 -14.47 -11.45
N GLU A 9 -1.26 -14.93 -12.67
CA GLU A 9 -0.35 -15.77 -13.46
C GLU A 9 1.07 -15.18 -13.55
N GLU A 10 1.19 -13.84 -13.56
CA GLU A 10 2.48 -13.14 -13.54
C GLU A 10 3.30 -13.37 -12.26
N PHE A 11 2.68 -13.81 -11.16
CA PHE A 11 3.38 -14.20 -9.94
C PHE A 11 4.32 -15.38 -10.23
N GLU A 12 3.77 -16.48 -10.74
CA GLU A 12 4.54 -17.68 -11.07
C GLU A 12 5.54 -17.41 -12.19
N ALA A 13 5.17 -16.63 -13.21
CA ALA A 13 6.08 -16.28 -14.30
C ALA A 13 7.32 -15.52 -13.78
N LYS A 14 7.15 -14.60 -12.83
CA LYS A 14 8.27 -13.84 -12.23
C LYS A 14 9.10 -14.73 -11.29
N LEU A 15 8.47 -15.63 -10.54
CA LEU A 15 9.20 -16.60 -9.72
C LEU A 15 10.06 -17.53 -10.57
N ASN A 16 9.52 -18.07 -11.66
CA ASN A 16 10.28 -18.91 -12.59
C ASN A 16 11.48 -18.17 -13.18
N LYS A 17 11.30 -16.90 -13.58
CA LYS A 17 12.40 -16.07 -14.08
C LYS A 17 13.47 -15.83 -13.02
N ALA A 18 13.08 -15.56 -11.78
CA ALA A 18 13.98 -15.33 -10.67
C ALA A 18 14.74 -16.60 -10.25
N HIS A 19 14.08 -17.74 -10.24
CA HIS A 19 14.69 -19.04 -9.99
C HIS A 19 15.76 -19.39 -11.03
N ALA A 20 15.56 -18.99 -12.30
CA ALA A 20 16.56 -19.19 -13.36
C ALA A 20 17.80 -18.27 -13.23
N ASP A 21 17.75 -17.25 -12.36
CA ASP A 21 18.88 -16.38 -12.07
C ASP A 21 19.66 -16.94 -10.86
N ASN A 22 20.90 -17.36 -11.08
CA ASN A 22 21.73 -18.01 -10.06
C ASN A 22 21.97 -17.13 -8.83
N ASP A 23 22.12 -15.81 -9.01
CA ASP A 23 22.42 -14.90 -7.90
C ASP A 23 21.18 -14.70 -7.01
N ILE A 24 19.99 -14.70 -7.62
CA ILE A 24 18.72 -14.60 -6.90
C ILE A 24 18.37 -15.93 -6.24
N HIS A 25 18.51 -17.04 -6.96
CA HIS A 25 18.27 -18.39 -6.43
C HIS A 25 19.18 -18.70 -5.24
N ALA A 26 20.45 -18.30 -5.28
CA ALA A 26 21.35 -18.42 -4.14
C ALA A 26 20.84 -17.72 -2.87
N LYS A 27 20.12 -16.59 -3.02
CA LYS A 27 19.48 -15.89 -1.88
C LYS A 27 18.23 -16.60 -1.39
N TRP A 28 17.47 -17.26 -2.27
CA TRP A 28 16.33 -18.09 -1.87
C TRP A 28 16.78 -19.31 -1.06
N LEU A 29 17.88 -19.94 -1.46
CA LEU A 29 18.46 -21.06 -0.72
C LEU A 29 18.85 -20.68 0.72
N GLN A 30 19.27 -19.42 0.96
CA GLN A 30 19.59 -18.92 2.30
C GLN A 30 18.38 -18.90 3.25
N ILE A 31 17.16 -18.81 2.71
CA ILE A 31 15.91 -18.85 3.48
C ILE A 31 15.22 -20.23 3.39
N GLY A 32 15.92 -21.24 2.86
CA GLY A 32 15.41 -22.61 2.74
C GLY A 32 14.43 -22.81 1.58
N VAL A 33 14.45 -21.95 0.56
CA VAL A 33 13.59 -22.05 -0.63
C VAL A 33 14.43 -22.49 -1.83
N ASP A 34 14.14 -23.67 -2.38
CA ASP A 34 14.83 -24.21 -3.56
C ASP A 34 13.98 -24.05 -4.82
N THR A 35 12.68 -24.33 -4.75
CA THR A 35 11.79 -24.29 -5.92
C THR A 35 10.81 -23.12 -5.90
N VAL A 36 10.18 -22.85 -7.05
CA VAL A 36 9.04 -21.91 -7.14
C VAL A 36 7.90 -22.33 -6.22
N GLN A 37 7.63 -23.63 -6.11
CA GLN A 37 6.61 -24.15 -5.21
C GLN A 37 6.96 -23.88 -3.74
N ASP A 38 8.23 -24.04 -3.37
CA ASP A 38 8.70 -23.74 -2.02
C ASP A 38 8.51 -22.27 -1.68
N MET A 39 8.73 -21.36 -2.64
CA MET A 39 8.49 -19.93 -2.44
C MET A 39 6.99 -19.64 -2.21
N ILE A 40 6.09 -20.23 -3.00
CA ILE A 40 4.65 -20.06 -2.81
C ILE A 40 4.22 -20.61 -1.45
N ASN A 41 4.69 -21.81 -1.09
CA ASN A 41 4.40 -22.42 0.19
C ASN A 41 4.94 -21.57 1.36
N ARG A 42 6.12 -20.96 1.20
CA ARG A 42 6.71 -20.06 2.19
C ARG A 42 5.84 -18.82 2.37
N VAL A 43 5.42 -18.17 1.28
CA VAL A 43 4.50 -17.02 1.33
C VAL A 43 3.23 -17.36 2.09
N ILE A 44 2.60 -18.49 1.78
CA ILE A 44 1.37 -18.95 2.44
C ILE A 44 1.61 -19.22 3.93
N SER A 45 2.69 -19.94 4.27
CA SER A 45 3.03 -20.28 5.65
C SER A 45 3.27 -19.02 6.49
N GLU A 46 4.06 -18.08 5.98
CA GLU A 46 4.39 -16.83 6.67
C GLU A 46 3.16 -15.92 6.81
N LEU A 47 2.28 -15.87 5.80
CA LEU A 47 1.02 -15.14 5.89
C LEU A 47 0.10 -15.74 6.97
N ASN A 48 -0.03 -17.06 7.03
CA ASN A 48 -0.83 -17.74 8.05
C ASN A 48 -0.22 -17.59 9.45
N GLU A 49 1.11 -17.62 9.58
CA GLU A 49 1.79 -17.42 10.86
C GLU A 49 1.60 -15.99 11.36
N ARG A 50 1.82 -15.00 10.50
CA ARG A 50 1.74 -13.58 10.88
C ARG A 50 0.29 -13.09 11.01
N PHE A 51 -0.62 -13.63 10.21
CA PHE A 51 -2.04 -13.27 10.19
C PHE A 51 -2.93 -14.52 10.29
N PRO A 52 -3.05 -15.15 11.48
CA PRO A 52 -3.70 -16.45 11.65
C PRO A 52 -5.14 -16.54 11.16
N LYS A 53 -5.86 -15.41 11.11
CA LYS A 53 -7.24 -15.35 10.60
C LYS A 53 -7.35 -15.62 9.10
N LEU A 54 -6.26 -15.54 8.34
CA LEU A 54 -6.25 -15.86 6.91
C LEU A 54 -6.48 -17.35 6.66
N GLU A 55 -6.02 -18.27 7.51
CA GLU A 55 -6.24 -19.72 7.38
C GLU A 55 -6.19 -20.21 5.90
N ILE A 56 -5.15 -19.81 5.16
CA ILE A 56 -5.00 -20.13 3.73
C ILE A 56 -4.74 -21.63 3.62
N THR A 57 -5.65 -22.34 2.97
CA THR A 57 -5.58 -23.80 2.82
C THR A 57 -5.19 -24.22 1.41
N ASN A 58 -5.37 -23.34 0.43
CA ASN A 58 -5.05 -23.59 -0.97
C ASN A 58 -4.71 -22.29 -1.70
N TYR A 59 -4.17 -22.42 -2.91
CA TYR A 59 -4.00 -21.31 -3.83
C TYR A 59 -4.37 -21.71 -5.26
N ARG A 60 -4.66 -20.72 -6.09
CA ARG A 60 -4.80 -20.90 -7.55
C ARG A 60 -4.23 -19.70 -8.28
N ALA A 61 -3.71 -19.92 -9.48
CA ALA A 61 -3.38 -18.84 -10.39
C ALA A 61 -4.62 -18.45 -11.21
N ASP A 62 -4.75 -17.17 -11.52
CA ASP A 62 -5.81 -16.65 -12.39
C ASP A 62 -5.27 -15.51 -13.24
N ASN A 63 -5.95 -15.27 -14.36
CA ASN A 63 -5.58 -14.21 -15.26
C ASN A 63 -5.85 -12.84 -14.62
N LYS A 64 -4.92 -11.89 -14.82
CA LYS A 64 -5.03 -10.51 -14.29
C LYS A 64 -6.36 -9.81 -14.61
N ASP A 65 -6.98 -10.11 -15.76
CA ASP A 65 -8.21 -9.48 -16.21
C ASP A 65 -9.41 -10.01 -15.40
N ASN A 66 -9.45 -11.34 -15.15
CA ASN A 66 -10.43 -11.97 -14.27
C ASN A 66 -10.28 -11.48 -12.83
N ILE A 67 -9.04 -11.37 -12.35
CA ILE A 67 -8.75 -10.84 -11.02
C ILE A 67 -9.29 -9.42 -10.88
N LYS A 68 -8.98 -8.56 -11.86
CA LYS A 68 -9.46 -7.17 -11.89
C LYS A 68 -10.98 -7.09 -11.83
N GLU A 69 -11.68 -7.87 -12.64
CA GLU A 69 -13.15 -7.92 -12.64
C GLU A 69 -13.67 -8.35 -11.26
N THR A 70 -13.11 -9.43 -10.71
CA THR A 70 -13.53 -10.01 -9.42
C THR A 70 -13.35 -9.03 -8.25
N ILE A 71 -12.22 -8.31 -8.21
CA ILE A 71 -11.98 -7.31 -7.15
C ILE A 71 -12.70 -5.98 -7.40
N GLY A 72 -13.34 -5.81 -8.57
CA GLY A 72 -14.09 -4.61 -8.94
C GLY A 72 -13.22 -3.41 -9.31
N ASN A 73 -11.99 -3.64 -9.80
CA ASN A 73 -11.08 -2.56 -10.17
C ASN A 73 -11.47 -1.96 -11.54
N ARG A 74 -11.86 -0.68 -11.58
CA ARG A 74 -12.27 0.02 -12.80
C ARG A 74 -11.13 0.65 -13.61
N TRP A 75 -9.90 0.66 -13.09
CA TRP A 75 -8.73 1.25 -13.75
C TRP A 75 -7.82 0.20 -14.38
N SER A 76 -6.59 0.59 -14.73
CA SER A 76 -5.60 -0.32 -15.31
C SER A 76 -5.32 -1.51 -14.39
N ASP A 77 -5.21 -2.69 -14.98
CA ASP A 77 -4.91 -3.93 -14.26
C ASP A 77 -3.48 -3.87 -13.72
N SER A 78 -3.35 -4.18 -12.43
CA SER A 78 -2.05 -4.43 -11.82
C SER A 78 -1.77 -5.92 -11.91
N ILE A 79 -0.75 -6.28 -12.68
CA ILE A 79 -0.20 -7.66 -12.71
C ILE A 79 0.37 -8.09 -11.35
N TYR A 80 0.39 -7.19 -10.37
CA TYR A 80 0.88 -7.43 -9.02
C TYR A 80 -0.23 -7.62 -7.99
N SER A 81 -1.49 -7.70 -8.45
CA SER A 81 -2.66 -7.84 -7.58
C SER A 81 -3.26 -9.24 -7.68
N GLY A 82 -3.65 -9.75 -6.51
CA GLY A 82 -4.44 -10.96 -6.29
C GLY A 82 -5.41 -10.70 -5.14
N TYR A 83 -6.02 -11.76 -4.62
CA TYR A 83 -6.96 -11.64 -3.50
C TYR A 83 -7.07 -12.92 -2.68
N PHE A 84 -7.66 -12.79 -1.50
CA PHE A 84 -8.11 -13.91 -0.69
C PHE A 84 -9.61 -14.09 -0.91
N GLU A 85 -10.02 -15.29 -1.30
CA GLU A 85 -11.42 -15.66 -1.41
C GLU A 85 -11.81 -16.66 -0.34
N THR A 86 -13.03 -16.50 0.18
CA THR A 86 -13.67 -17.47 1.06
C THR A 86 -14.15 -18.69 0.27
N GLU A 87 -14.52 -19.76 0.97
CA GLU A 87 -15.12 -20.95 0.34
C GLU A 87 -16.40 -20.62 -0.47
N ASP A 88 -17.11 -19.55 -0.11
CA ASP A 88 -18.31 -19.07 -0.81
C ASP A 88 -17.99 -18.16 -2.03
N GLY A 89 -16.71 -17.91 -2.31
CA GLY A 89 -16.25 -17.07 -3.42
C GLY A 89 -16.28 -15.56 -3.17
N ASN A 90 -16.49 -15.13 -1.92
CA ASN A 90 -16.42 -13.71 -1.56
C ASN A 90 -14.96 -13.26 -1.40
N VAL A 91 -14.65 -12.07 -1.91
CA VAL A 91 -13.34 -11.42 -1.76
C VAL A 91 -13.21 -10.77 -0.39
N ASP A 92 -12.43 -11.40 0.49
CA ASP A 92 -12.26 -10.98 1.89
C ASP A 92 -11.00 -10.15 2.12
N GLY A 93 -10.05 -10.16 1.19
CA GLY A 93 -8.82 -9.39 1.30
C GLY A 93 -8.11 -9.22 -0.03
N LEU A 94 -7.30 -8.17 -0.15
CA LEU A 94 -6.48 -7.90 -1.31
C LEU A 94 -5.05 -8.38 -1.07
N PHE A 95 -4.46 -9.02 -2.07
CA PHE A 95 -3.07 -9.46 -2.05
C PHE A 95 -2.27 -8.65 -3.07
N PHE A 96 -1.12 -8.12 -2.65
CA PHE A 96 -0.14 -7.49 -3.51
C PHE A 96 1.23 -8.08 -3.24
N TYR A 97 2.10 -8.12 -4.26
CA TYR A 97 3.47 -8.61 -4.07
C TYR A 97 4.53 -7.71 -4.71
N ILE A 98 5.63 -7.49 -3.98
CA ILE A 98 6.83 -6.86 -4.53
C ILE A 98 7.65 -7.96 -5.23
N PRO A 99 7.75 -7.95 -6.56
CA PRO A 99 8.34 -9.06 -7.31
C PRO A 99 9.84 -9.22 -7.08
N PRO A 100 10.40 -10.41 -7.36
CA PRO A 100 11.84 -10.60 -7.41
C PRO A 100 12.47 -9.73 -8.51
N SER A 101 13.75 -9.41 -8.35
CA SER A 101 14.54 -8.60 -9.29
C SER A 101 14.03 -7.17 -9.54
N LEU A 102 13.18 -6.61 -8.67
CA LEU A 102 12.70 -5.25 -8.82
C LEU A 102 13.82 -4.26 -8.51
N ASN A 103 14.37 -3.64 -9.55
CA ASN A 103 15.53 -2.75 -9.44
C ASN A 103 15.24 -1.39 -8.75
N SER A 104 13.98 -0.95 -8.73
CA SER A 104 13.55 0.28 -8.05
C SER A 104 12.24 0.04 -7.29
N GLY A 105 12.34 -0.03 -5.96
CA GLY A 105 11.20 -0.24 -5.05
C GLY A 105 10.53 1.04 -4.58
N ASN A 106 11.15 2.22 -4.80
CA ASN A 106 10.69 3.52 -4.29
C ASN A 106 9.25 3.85 -4.63
N ASP A 107 8.81 3.35 -5.78
CA ASP A 107 7.50 3.63 -6.31
C ASP A 107 6.60 2.38 -6.35
N PHE A 108 6.94 1.26 -5.69
CA PHE A 108 6.09 0.07 -5.78
C PHE A 108 4.69 0.33 -5.20
N LEU A 109 4.62 0.80 -3.96
CA LEU A 109 3.34 1.13 -3.31
C LEU A 109 2.59 2.19 -4.13
N THR A 110 3.28 3.21 -4.60
CA THR A 110 2.67 4.34 -5.30
C THR A 110 2.29 4.01 -6.76
N ARG A 111 2.95 3.06 -7.43
CA ARG A 111 2.66 2.73 -8.85
C ARG A 111 1.91 1.44 -9.05
N GLN A 112 1.88 0.55 -8.07
CA GLN A 112 1.26 -0.78 -8.22
C GLN A 112 0.11 -1.00 -7.23
N VAL A 113 0.24 -0.50 -6.00
CA VAL A 113 -0.80 -0.67 -4.97
C VAL A 113 -1.84 0.46 -5.06
N MET A 114 -1.42 1.71 -4.90
CA MET A 114 -2.33 2.86 -4.87
C MET A 114 -3.22 3.01 -6.11
N PRO A 115 -2.73 2.84 -7.36
CA PRO A 115 -3.59 2.90 -8.54
C PRO A 115 -4.68 1.83 -8.53
N SER A 116 -4.34 0.61 -8.07
CA SER A 116 -5.29 -0.49 -7.95
C SER A 116 -6.35 -0.19 -6.90
N LEU A 117 -5.94 0.33 -5.73
CA LEU A 117 -6.87 0.69 -4.65
C LEU A 117 -7.82 1.80 -5.07
N LEU A 118 -7.34 2.81 -5.78
CA LEU A 118 -8.19 3.87 -6.32
C LEU A 118 -9.21 3.33 -7.34
N GLY A 119 -8.77 2.46 -8.24
CA GLY A 119 -9.66 1.84 -9.22
C GLY A 119 -10.70 0.90 -8.59
N ILE A 120 -10.34 0.21 -7.50
CA ILE A 120 -11.29 -0.58 -6.69
C ILE A 120 -12.28 0.35 -6.00
N TYR A 121 -11.78 1.41 -5.34
CA TYR A 121 -12.64 2.37 -4.65
C TYR A 121 -13.62 3.03 -5.63
N GLU A 122 -13.18 3.47 -6.81
CA GLU A 122 -14.10 3.98 -7.84
C GLU A 122 -15.17 2.93 -8.19
N GLY A 123 -14.78 1.67 -8.26
CA GLY A 123 -15.63 0.50 -8.45
C GLY A 123 -16.78 0.36 -7.47
N ILE A 124 -16.51 0.59 -6.19
CA ILE A 124 -17.42 0.33 -5.07
C ILE A 124 -17.94 1.60 -4.39
N SER A 125 -17.45 2.78 -4.81
CA SER A 125 -17.69 4.05 -4.11
C SER A 125 -19.17 4.35 -3.96
N GLN A 126 -20.02 4.12 -4.96
CA GLN A 126 -21.45 4.43 -4.84
C GLN A 126 -22.17 3.56 -3.79
N ASP A 127 -21.62 2.40 -3.47
CA ASP A 127 -22.22 1.42 -2.57
C ASP A 127 -21.63 1.49 -1.14
N MET A 128 -20.57 2.27 -0.93
CA MET A 128 -19.91 2.41 0.38
C MET A 128 -20.34 3.66 1.14
N VAL A 129 -20.82 3.43 2.38
CA VAL A 129 -21.08 4.44 3.43
C VAL A 129 -19.90 4.52 4.42
N ASP A 130 -18.75 3.92 4.08
CA ASP A 130 -17.65 3.68 5.01
C ASP A 130 -16.73 4.90 5.20
N LEU A 131 -16.17 5.03 6.39
CA LEU A 131 -15.17 6.05 6.74
C LEU A 131 -13.79 5.73 6.16
N HIS A 132 -13.57 4.49 5.70
CA HIS A 132 -12.27 4.04 5.17
C HIS A 132 -12.22 4.09 3.64
N PHE A 133 -11.05 4.47 3.10
CA PHE A 133 -10.77 4.50 1.67
C PHE A 133 -10.80 3.11 1.00
N ASN A 134 -10.71 2.03 1.75
CA ASN A 134 -10.95 0.68 1.25
C ASN A 134 -11.56 -0.15 2.37
N ASN A 135 -12.57 -0.96 2.05
CA ASN A 135 -13.25 -1.82 3.03
C ASN A 135 -12.64 -3.22 3.16
N ARG A 136 -11.64 -3.54 2.33
CA ARG A 136 -10.94 -4.82 2.35
C ARG A 136 -9.53 -4.66 2.95
N PRO A 137 -9.10 -5.55 3.85
CA PRO A 137 -7.71 -5.63 4.28
C PRO A 137 -6.76 -5.75 3.08
N VAL A 138 -5.64 -5.04 3.14
CA VAL A 138 -4.61 -5.03 2.09
C VAL A 138 -3.36 -5.71 2.62
N TYR A 139 -2.92 -6.78 1.97
CA TYR A 139 -1.70 -7.51 2.29
C TYR A 139 -0.66 -7.26 1.21
N ILE A 140 0.56 -6.90 1.62
CA ILE A 140 1.69 -6.61 0.72
C ILE A 140 2.83 -7.55 1.11
N VAL A 141 3.13 -8.50 0.24
CA VAL A 141 4.20 -9.48 0.45
C VAL A 141 5.44 -9.10 -0.35
N ASN A 142 6.54 -8.84 0.34
CA ASN A 142 7.82 -8.61 -0.29
C ASN A 142 8.54 -9.93 -0.54
N ILE A 143 8.64 -10.32 -1.81
CA ILE A 143 9.44 -11.45 -2.29
C ILE A 143 10.70 -10.98 -3.03
N ASN A 144 11.03 -9.69 -2.94
CA ASN A 144 12.22 -9.13 -3.54
C ASN A 144 13.46 -9.40 -2.69
N GLU A 145 14.50 -9.94 -3.31
CA GLU A 145 15.76 -10.30 -2.68
C GLU A 145 16.63 -9.12 -2.24
N THR A 146 16.35 -7.90 -2.71
CA THR A 146 17.16 -6.73 -2.38
C THR A 146 16.61 -6.02 -1.15
N ASN A 147 17.46 -5.74 -0.16
CA ASN A 147 17.06 -4.93 0.98
C ASN A 147 16.84 -3.48 0.51
N ARG A 148 15.64 -2.94 0.74
CA ARG A 148 15.25 -1.59 0.31
C ARG A 148 15.09 -0.62 1.49
N SER A 149 15.35 -1.08 2.71
CA SER A 149 15.18 -0.30 3.96
C SER A 149 16.24 0.79 4.16
N GLU A 150 17.06 1.15 3.17
CA GLU A 150 18.03 2.24 3.31
C GLU A 150 17.48 3.60 2.85
N GLN A 151 16.47 3.63 1.96
CA GLN A 151 16.01 4.87 1.33
C GLN A 151 14.85 5.52 2.12
N ARG A 152 15.01 6.78 2.54
CA ARG A 152 13.98 7.52 3.31
C ARG A 152 12.60 7.52 2.63
N ALA A 153 12.55 7.72 1.31
CA ALA A 153 11.28 7.78 0.58
C ALA A 153 10.50 6.45 0.62
N VAL A 154 11.21 5.31 0.57
CA VAL A 154 10.62 3.97 0.70
C VAL A 154 10.02 3.80 2.09
N LYS A 155 10.78 4.16 3.14
CA LYS A 155 10.35 4.03 4.54
C LYS A 155 9.10 4.83 4.84
N VAL A 156 9.09 6.11 4.43
CA VAL A 156 7.93 6.99 4.59
C VAL A 156 6.70 6.38 3.92
N SER A 157 6.85 5.76 2.74
CA SER A 157 5.75 5.10 2.04
C SER A 157 5.21 3.88 2.80
N PHE A 158 6.08 3.07 3.41
CA PHE A 158 5.67 1.94 4.24
C PHE A 158 4.99 2.38 5.55
N ILE A 159 5.50 3.41 6.23
CA ILE A 159 4.83 3.98 7.41
C ILE A 159 3.43 4.45 7.05
N CYS A 160 3.30 5.17 5.93
CA CYS A 160 1.98 5.60 5.48
C CYS A 160 1.06 4.40 5.21
N ALA A 161 1.57 3.34 4.58
CA ALA A 161 0.81 2.11 4.36
C ALA A 161 0.38 1.44 5.69
N GLU A 162 1.26 1.37 6.70
CA GLU A 162 0.92 0.82 8.01
C GLU A 162 -0.14 1.65 8.74
N LEU A 163 -0.05 2.98 8.66
CA LEU A 163 -1.07 3.89 9.23
C LEU A 163 -2.43 3.77 8.51
N LEU A 164 -2.44 3.32 7.26
CA LEU A 164 -3.67 2.93 6.54
C LEU A 164 -4.16 1.51 6.91
N GLY A 165 -3.45 0.81 7.79
CA GLY A 165 -3.76 -0.54 8.22
C GLY A 165 -3.28 -1.64 7.27
N PHE A 166 -2.46 -1.32 6.27
CA PHE A 166 -1.94 -2.32 5.34
C PHE A 166 -1.00 -3.28 6.07
N LYS A 167 -1.08 -4.55 5.69
CA LYS A 167 -0.35 -5.65 6.31
C LYS A 167 0.86 -5.98 5.45
N TYR A 168 2.05 -5.56 5.90
CA TYR A 168 3.30 -5.87 5.22
C TYR A 168 3.94 -7.15 5.76
N LEU A 169 4.49 -7.96 4.86
CA LEU A 169 5.24 -9.18 5.18
C LEU A 169 6.48 -9.26 4.29
N ASP A 170 7.66 -9.44 4.88
CA ASP A 170 8.90 -9.68 4.15
C ASP A 170 9.33 -11.14 4.30
N ILE A 171 9.34 -11.90 3.20
CA ILE A 171 9.66 -13.35 3.26
C ILE A 171 11.13 -13.63 3.60
N PHE A 172 11.99 -12.62 3.55
CA PHE A 172 13.37 -12.70 4.00
C PHE A 172 13.55 -12.29 5.47
N GLY A 173 12.47 -11.96 6.19
CA GLY A 173 12.50 -11.63 7.62
C GLY A 173 13.27 -10.36 7.95
N ARG A 174 13.34 -9.41 7.01
CA ARG A 174 14.06 -8.14 7.18
C ARG A 174 13.19 -7.10 7.87
N GLU A 175 13.75 -6.41 8.86
CA GLU A 175 13.10 -5.25 9.46
C GLU A 175 13.27 -4.01 8.58
N PHE A 176 12.19 -3.25 8.41
CA PHE A 176 12.21 -1.97 7.68
C PHE A 176 12.11 -0.75 8.61
N GLN A 177 11.81 -0.96 9.90
CA GLN A 177 11.61 0.09 10.90
C GLN A 177 12.93 0.62 11.51
N ASP A 178 13.97 -0.22 11.62
CA ASP A 178 15.27 0.03 12.27
C ASP A 178 16.11 1.23 11.77
N VAL A 179 15.70 1.95 10.72
CA VAL A 179 16.59 2.90 10.02
C VAL A 179 15.93 4.27 9.80
N ILE A 180 14.81 4.59 10.47
CA ILE A 180 14.44 5.99 10.66
C ILE A 180 15.06 6.42 11.97
N THR A 181 16.16 7.19 11.89
CA THR A 181 16.66 7.94 13.03
C THR A 181 15.46 8.65 13.65
N SER A 182 15.18 8.31 14.90
CA SER A 182 14.07 8.84 15.68
C SER A 182 13.92 10.34 15.42
N LEU A 183 12.69 10.80 15.14
CA LEU A 183 12.42 12.25 15.05
C LEU A 183 12.77 12.96 16.38
N ASN A 184 12.80 12.19 17.47
CA ASN A 184 13.28 12.59 18.78
C ASN A 184 14.61 11.88 19.07
N GLU A 185 15.73 12.61 19.17
CA GLU A 185 17.02 12.00 19.59
C GLU A 185 16.83 11.20 20.90
N GLY A 186 16.99 9.87 20.84
CA GLY A 186 17.08 9.02 22.03
C GLY A 186 15.98 7.97 22.28
N ASP A 187 14.96 7.84 21.42
CA ASP A 187 13.98 6.74 21.53
C ASP A 187 14.17 5.69 20.42
N ASP A 188 14.25 4.42 20.82
CA ASP A 188 14.45 3.25 19.95
C ASP A 188 13.20 2.89 19.11
N GLU A 189 12.03 3.49 19.38
CA GLU A 189 10.79 3.24 18.63
C GLU A 189 10.24 4.52 17.99
N PHE A 190 10.20 4.55 16.66
CA PHE A 190 9.53 5.59 15.89
C PHE A 190 8.00 5.39 15.96
N GLN A 191 7.32 6.09 16.88
CA GLN A 191 5.86 6.04 17.01
C GLN A 191 5.24 7.37 16.54
N ILE A 192 4.44 7.32 15.47
CA ILE A 192 3.58 8.43 15.07
C ILE A 192 2.29 8.31 15.87
N SER A 193 2.14 9.15 16.90
CA SER A 193 1.02 9.08 17.84
C SER A 193 -0.06 10.14 17.60
N SER A 194 0.28 11.17 16.81
CA SER A 194 -0.60 12.31 16.56
C SER A 194 -0.45 12.87 15.14
N LEU A 195 -1.45 13.65 14.71
CA LEU A 195 -1.39 14.41 13.45
C LEU A 195 -0.21 15.39 13.41
N ALA A 196 0.19 15.95 14.57
CA ALA A 196 1.35 16.83 14.67
C ALA A 196 2.66 16.08 14.41
N ASP A 197 2.82 14.87 14.97
CA ASP A 197 4.00 14.00 14.70
C ASP A 197 4.04 13.62 13.21
N PHE A 198 2.89 13.26 12.64
CA PHE A 198 2.78 12.92 11.23
C PHE A 198 3.10 14.11 10.31
N ASN A 199 2.69 15.32 10.69
CA ASN A 199 3.02 16.54 9.96
C ASN A 199 4.54 16.78 9.88
N GLN A 200 5.27 16.52 10.97
CA GLN A 200 6.73 16.67 11.02
C GLN A 200 7.47 15.72 10.08
N LEU A 201 6.90 14.55 9.77
CA LEU A 201 7.49 13.59 8.84
C LEU A 201 7.74 14.18 7.44
N PHE A 202 6.90 15.14 7.03
CA PHE A 202 6.96 15.78 5.72
C PHE A 202 7.49 17.21 5.75
N ALA A 203 7.76 17.75 6.94
CA ALA A 203 8.26 19.11 7.08
C ALA A 203 9.65 19.25 6.45
N THR A 204 9.78 20.15 5.47
CA THR A 204 11.05 20.58 4.91
C THR A 204 11.23 22.05 5.24
N ASN A 205 12.30 22.40 5.95
CA ASN A 205 12.51 23.75 6.50
C ASN A 205 11.32 24.25 7.35
N GLY A 206 10.68 23.34 8.10
CA GLY A 206 9.54 23.66 8.96
C GLY A 206 8.18 23.67 8.26
N ASN A 207 8.12 23.51 6.94
CA ASN A 207 6.87 23.55 6.18
C ASN A 207 6.54 22.18 5.57
N ASN A 208 5.31 21.72 5.77
CA ASN A 208 4.76 20.57 5.06
C ASN A 208 4.10 21.05 3.76
N GLU A 209 4.56 20.52 2.64
CA GLU A 209 4.07 20.90 1.30
C GLU A 209 2.85 20.10 0.84
N LEU A 210 2.35 19.17 1.67
CA LEU A 210 1.22 18.30 1.37
C LEU A 210 -0.07 18.77 2.04
N PHE A 211 0.02 19.27 3.27
CA PHE A 211 -1.11 19.72 4.06
C PHE A 211 -0.68 20.72 5.16
N VAL A 212 -1.63 21.51 5.66
CA VAL A 212 -1.48 22.42 6.79
C VAL A 212 -2.48 22.03 7.88
N VAL A 213 -2.03 22.01 9.13
CA VAL A 213 -2.88 21.74 10.29
C VAL A 213 -3.17 23.06 11.00
N ASN A 214 -4.44 23.46 11.06
CA ASN A 214 -4.92 24.59 11.86
C ASN A 214 -5.61 24.04 13.12
N ASP A 215 -4.91 24.08 14.24
CA ASP A 215 -5.41 23.56 15.53
C ASP A 215 -6.50 24.43 16.14
N GLU A 216 -6.50 25.74 15.89
CA GLU A 216 -7.47 26.69 16.43
C GLU A 216 -8.84 26.50 15.79
N GLU A 217 -8.87 26.39 14.45
CA GLU A 217 -10.10 26.20 13.69
C GLU A 217 -10.48 24.72 13.54
N LYS A 218 -9.60 23.80 13.96
CA LYS A 218 -9.73 22.35 13.74
C LYS A 218 -9.92 22.01 12.26
N VAL A 219 -9.01 22.50 11.43
CA VAL A 219 -9.02 22.25 9.98
C VAL A 219 -7.70 21.62 9.53
N LEU A 220 -7.80 20.52 8.78
CA LEU A 220 -6.70 19.99 7.97
C LEU A 220 -6.89 20.49 6.53
N GLN A 221 -6.04 21.41 6.08
CA GLN A 221 -6.04 21.92 4.71
C GLN A 221 -5.13 21.05 3.84
N LEU A 222 -5.68 20.43 2.80
CA LEU A 222 -4.88 19.73 1.79
C LEU A 222 -4.32 20.73 0.76
N LEU A 223 -3.07 20.53 0.35
CA LEU A 223 -2.36 21.38 -0.62
C LEU A 223 -2.15 20.66 -1.96
N SER A 224 -2.58 21.29 -3.05
CA SER A 224 -2.51 20.78 -4.42
C SER A 224 -1.18 21.07 -5.12
N THR A 225 -0.39 22.01 -4.59
CA THR A 225 0.80 22.56 -5.28
C THR A 225 1.78 21.47 -5.74
N LYS A 226 2.01 20.42 -4.94
CA LYS A 226 2.88 19.30 -5.34
C LYS A 226 2.36 18.52 -6.55
N VAL A 227 1.05 18.31 -6.62
CA VAL A 227 0.41 17.61 -7.73
C VAL A 227 0.39 18.50 -8.97
N THR A 228 -0.03 19.76 -8.83
CA THR A 228 -0.28 20.67 -9.97
C THR A 228 0.99 21.17 -10.64
N THR A 229 2.10 21.24 -9.90
CA THR A 229 3.41 21.65 -10.46
C THR A 229 4.24 20.49 -11.01
N SER A 230 3.79 19.25 -10.82
CA SER A 230 4.50 18.06 -11.31
C SER A 230 4.45 17.95 -12.84
N SER A 231 5.55 17.51 -13.45
CA SER A 231 5.58 17.15 -14.88
C SER A 231 4.79 15.87 -15.18
N ASN A 232 4.44 15.09 -14.15
CA ASN A 232 3.54 13.94 -14.25
C ASN A 232 2.55 13.95 -13.07
N PRO A 233 1.48 14.77 -13.16
CA PRO A 233 0.49 14.91 -12.09
C PRO A 233 -0.19 13.60 -11.71
N SER A 234 -0.43 12.70 -12.67
CA SER A 234 -1.03 11.39 -12.42
C SER A 234 -0.16 10.52 -11.51
N ALA A 235 1.13 10.40 -11.82
CA ALA A 235 2.05 9.63 -10.98
C ALA A 235 2.24 10.27 -9.60
N GLU A 236 2.29 11.62 -9.55
CA GLU A 236 2.43 12.33 -8.30
C GLU A 236 1.20 12.21 -7.40
N MET A 237 0.00 12.14 -7.98
CA MET A 237 -1.23 11.92 -7.24
C MET A 237 -1.19 10.63 -6.43
N TYR A 238 -0.66 9.53 -6.99
CA TYR A 238 -0.56 8.29 -6.24
C TYR A 238 0.41 8.37 -5.06
N ARG A 239 1.50 9.14 -5.21
CA ARG A 239 2.45 9.40 -4.10
C ARG A 239 1.83 10.30 -3.05
N TYR A 240 1.13 11.33 -3.49
CA TYR A 240 0.42 12.29 -2.65
C TYR A 240 -0.61 11.57 -1.79
N LEU A 241 -1.44 10.74 -2.42
CA LEU A 241 -2.51 9.99 -1.77
C LEU A 241 -2.04 9.05 -0.68
N LEU A 242 -1.00 8.26 -0.96
CA LEU A 242 -0.42 7.36 0.03
C LEU A 242 -0.06 8.14 1.31
N LYS A 243 0.44 9.37 1.18
CA LYS A 243 0.89 10.20 2.30
C LYS A 243 -0.23 10.99 2.98
N VAL A 244 -1.29 11.36 2.26
CA VAL A 244 -2.33 12.25 2.79
C VAL A 244 -3.52 11.49 3.38
N LEU A 245 -3.83 10.28 2.90
CA LEU A 245 -4.90 9.47 3.51
C LEU A 245 -4.68 9.20 5.02
N PRO A 246 -3.46 8.88 5.52
CA PRO A 246 -3.23 8.77 6.96
C PRO A 246 -3.50 10.09 7.71
N ALA A 247 -3.10 11.23 7.15
CA ALA A 247 -3.38 12.53 7.76
C ALA A 247 -4.89 12.79 7.86
N ILE A 248 -5.65 12.44 6.81
CA ILE A 248 -7.11 12.53 6.81
C ILE A 248 -7.71 11.67 7.94
N TYR A 249 -7.30 10.40 8.06
CA TYR A 249 -7.81 9.51 9.11
C TYR A 249 -7.50 10.06 10.51
N MET A 250 -6.25 10.46 10.75
CA MET A 250 -5.84 11.05 12.02
C MET A 250 -6.58 12.35 12.34
N ALA A 251 -6.86 13.17 11.32
CA ALA A 251 -7.60 14.42 11.46
C ALA A 251 -9.07 14.16 11.84
N ILE A 252 -9.75 13.23 11.16
CA ILE A 252 -11.13 12.83 11.50
C ILE A 252 -11.19 12.31 12.93
N ASP A 253 -10.29 11.39 13.31
CA ASP A 253 -10.23 10.82 14.66
C ASP A 253 -9.99 11.89 15.74
N ALA A 254 -9.25 12.95 15.41
CA ALA A 254 -8.98 14.08 16.28
C ALA A 254 -10.03 15.21 16.20
N GLY A 255 -11.11 15.03 15.44
CA GLY A 255 -12.24 15.97 15.32
C GLY A 255 -12.00 17.17 14.41
N TYR A 256 -11.08 17.08 13.46
CA TYR A 256 -10.81 18.12 12.47
C TYR A 256 -11.72 17.96 11.25
N GLN A 257 -12.05 19.07 10.60
CA GLN A 257 -12.63 19.08 9.25
C GLN A 257 -11.52 19.00 8.21
N VAL A 258 -11.77 18.30 7.11
CA VAL A 258 -10.83 18.21 5.98
C VAL A 258 -11.22 19.22 4.91
N ASN A 259 -10.37 20.22 4.67
CA ASN A 259 -10.55 21.20 3.60
C ASN A 259 -9.75 20.77 2.36
N ILE A 260 -10.41 20.74 1.21
CA ILE A 260 -9.82 20.39 -0.09
C ILE A 260 -9.97 21.46 -1.18
N ASP A 261 -10.35 22.68 -0.81
CA ASP A 261 -10.66 23.78 -1.73
C ASP A 261 -9.49 24.12 -2.67
N ASP A 262 -8.24 23.92 -2.23
CA ASP A 262 -7.04 24.13 -3.07
C ASP A 262 -7.03 23.20 -4.31
N PHE A 263 -7.84 22.16 -4.31
CA PHE A 263 -7.99 21.25 -5.43
C PHE A 263 -9.24 21.51 -6.28
N ASP A 264 -10.08 22.51 -6.03
CA ASP A 264 -11.33 22.74 -6.78
C ASP A 264 -11.15 22.80 -8.31
N ASN A 265 -10.00 23.31 -8.76
CA ASN A 265 -9.66 23.45 -10.17
C ASN A 265 -8.84 22.26 -10.74
N VAL A 266 -8.60 21.22 -9.94
CA VAL A 266 -7.87 20.01 -10.37
C VAL A 266 -8.84 19.02 -11.01
N HIS A 267 -8.87 18.98 -12.33
CA HIS A 267 -9.76 18.11 -13.12
C HIS A 267 -9.07 16.78 -13.51
N LEU A 268 -8.58 16.04 -12.52
CA LEU A 268 -8.05 14.69 -12.70
C LEU A 268 -9.08 13.68 -12.18
N SER A 269 -9.43 12.67 -12.99
CA SER A 269 -10.39 11.61 -12.58
C SER A 269 -9.98 10.92 -11.27
N MET A 270 -8.67 10.74 -11.06
CA MET A 270 -8.13 10.23 -9.80
C MET A 270 -8.49 11.09 -8.60
N PHE A 271 -8.61 12.40 -8.78
CA PHE A 271 -8.96 13.31 -7.71
C PHE A 271 -10.47 13.33 -7.44
N ASP A 272 -11.31 13.08 -8.45
CA ASP A 272 -12.76 12.94 -8.25
C ASP A 272 -13.08 11.78 -7.30
N VAL A 273 -12.31 10.70 -7.38
CA VAL A 273 -12.38 9.57 -6.45
C VAL A 273 -12.13 10.03 -5.00
N ILE A 274 -11.14 10.91 -4.81
CA ILE A 274 -10.80 11.45 -3.49
C ILE A 274 -11.87 12.41 -2.99
N ARG A 275 -12.35 13.33 -3.83
CA ARG A 275 -13.47 14.21 -3.49
C ARG A 275 -14.68 13.40 -3.04
N THR A 276 -14.96 12.30 -3.75
CA THR A 276 -16.05 11.38 -3.43
C THR A 276 -15.83 10.66 -2.10
N TYR A 277 -14.59 10.32 -1.77
CA TYR A 277 -14.25 9.77 -0.47
C TYR A 277 -14.41 10.81 0.65
N ILE A 278 -13.81 11.99 0.48
CA ILE A 278 -13.82 13.06 1.48
C ILE A 278 -15.22 13.61 1.72
N SER A 279 -16.12 13.60 0.72
CA SER A 279 -17.49 14.07 0.89
C SER A 279 -18.38 13.14 1.74
N LYS A 280 -17.89 11.95 2.10
CA LYS A 280 -18.63 10.96 2.89
C LYS A 280 -18.22 10.87 4.36
N ILE A 281 -17.05 11.43 4.68
CA ILE A 281 -16.50 11.52 6.03
C ILE A 281 -16.91 12.84 6.68
#